data_AF-T1BTV9-F1
#
_entry.id   AF-T1BTV9-F1
#
_cell.length_a   1.000
_cell.length_b   1.000
_cell.length_c   1.000
_cell.angle_alpha   90.00
_cell.angle_beta   90.00
_cell.angle_gamma   90.00
#
_symmetry.space_group_name_H-M   'P 1'
#
loop_
_entity.id
_entity.type
_entity.pdbx_description
1 polymer ?
#
loop_
_entity_poly.entity_id
_entity_poly.type
_entity_poly.pdbx_seq_one_letter_code
_entity_poly.pdbx_strand_id
1 'polypeptide(L)'
;MSRSSVPDADREIGVRHPVLLHGYVVLVDYMGNDNAIVQAARVSYGPGTKTVRDDRGLVRYLMRHRHTTPFEMVEFKFLVRLPIFVARQWVRHRTA
;
A
#
# COMPACT_ATOMS: atom_id res chain seq x y z
N MET A 1 -21.25 1.47 -1.79
CA MET A 1 -20.00 1.31 -1.02
C MET A 1 -19.08 2.45 -1.40
N SER A 2 -18.51 3.17 -0.43
CA SER A 2 -17.55 4.25 -0.68
C SER A 2 -16.16 3.69 -0.93
N ARG A 3 -15.44 4.24 -1.91
CA ARG A 3 -14.02 3.97 -2.16
C ARG A 3 -13.18 4.32 -0.91
N SER A 4 -12.15 3.54 -0.61
CA SER A 4 -11.13 3.92 0.38
C SER A 4 -10.47 5.24 -0.05
N SER A 5 -10.54 6.28 0.79
CA SER A 5 -9.97 7.59 0.48
C SER A 5 -8.90 7.95 1.51
N VAL A 6 -7.76 8.39 1.01
CA VAL A 6 -6.61 8.91 1.73
C VAL A 6 -6.27 10.23 1.04
N PRO A 7 -6.49 11.40 1.68
CA PRO A 7 -6.37 12.70 1.02
C PRO A 7 -5.00 12.96 0.39
N ASP A 8 -3.95 12.39 0.95
CA ASP A 8 -2.59 12.52 0.40
C ASP A 8 -2.42 11.65 -0.85
N ALA A 9 -2.88 10.40 -0.84
CA ALA A 9 -2.79 9.52 -2.00
C ALA A 9 -3.74 9.98 -3.12
N ASP A 10 -4.93 10.48 -2.79
CA ASP A 10 -5.90 10.99 -3.76
C ASP A 10 -5.36 12.20 -4.53
N ARG A 11 -4.49 13.01 -3.91
CA ARG A 11 -3.80 14.13 -4.57
C ARG A 11 -2.76 13.67 -5.60
N GLU A 12 -2.19 12.49 -5.43
CA GLU A 12 -1.15 11.95 -6.32
C GLU A 12 -1.71 11.12 -7.48
N ILE A 13 -3.01 10.82 -7.49
CA ILE A 13 -3.63 10.06 -8.57
C ILE A 13 -3.52 10.82 -9.90
N GLY A 14 -2.94 10.17 -10.90
CA GLY A 14 -2.73 10.74 -12.23
C GLY A 14 -1.54 11.71 -12.32
N VAL A 15 -0.90 12.06 -11.21
CA VAL A 15 0.29 12.91 -11.19
C VAL A 15 1.47 12.15 -11.77
N ARG A 16 2.19 12.78 -12.70
CA ARG A 16 3.41 12.22 -13.30
C ARG A 16 4.63 12.66 -12.50
N HIS A 17 5.25 11.71 -11.81
CA HIS A 17 6.55 11.94 -11.19
C HIS A 17 7.65 11.61 -12.21
N PRO A 18 8.40 12.60 -12.73
CA PRO A 18 9.47 12.34 -13.69
C PRO A 18 10.62 11.57 -13.03
N VAL A 19 11.15 10.58 -13.75
CA VAL A 19 12.26 9.74 -13.31
C VAL A 19 13.23 9.55 -14.47
N LEU A 20 14.53 9.78 -14.25
CA LEU A 20 15.55 9.85 -15.30
C LEU A 20 15.22 10.97 -16.32
N LEU A 21 15.63 10.79 -17.58
CA LEU A 21 15.43 11.77 -18.65
C LEU A 21 13.99 11.80 -19.18
N HIS A 22 13.44 10.64 -19.53
CA HIS A 22 12.15 10.52 -20.23
C HIS A 22 11.18 9.55 -19.53
N GLY A 23 11.53 9.08 -18.33
CA GLY A 23 10.71 8.14 -17.57
C GLY A 23 9.78 8.87 -16.62
N TYR A 24 8.79 8.13 -16.13
CA TYR A 24 7.90 8.61 -15.07
C TYR A 24 7.22 7.44 -14.36
N VAL A 25 6.73 7.72 -13.15
CA VAL A 25 5.83 6.86 -12.38
C VAL A 25 4.55 7.63 -12.10
N VAL A 26 3.40 6.97 -12.25
CA VAL A 26 2.07 7.54 -12.01
C VAL A 26 1.30 6.58 -11.11
N LEU A 27 0.75 7.08 -10.01
CA LEU A 27 -0.28 6.37 -9.27
C LEU A 27 -1.57 6.40 -10.07
N VAL A 28 -2.02 5.24 -10.55
CA VAL A 28 -3.28 5.12 -11.31
C VAL A 28 -4.45 4.91 -10.37
N ASP A 29 -4.26 4.03 -9.39
CA ASP A 29 -5.29 3.66 -8.44
C ASP A 29 -4.68 2.98 -7.21
N TYR A 30 -5.45 2.89 -6.13
CA TYR A 30 -5.11 2.11 -4.94
C TYR A 30 -6.37 1.57 -4.26
N MET A 31 -6.21 0.50 -3.50
CA MET A 31 -7.24 -0.10 -2.67
C MET A 31 -6.72 -0.23 -1.24
N GLY A 32 -7.56 0.05 -0.25
CA GLY A 32 -7.21 -0.03 1.16
C GLY A 32 -6.54 1.22 1.72
N ASN A 33 -6.36 1.24 3.03
CA ASN A 33 -5.65 2.25 3.82
C ASN A 33 -5.20 1.61 5.14
N ASP A 34 -4.63 2.39 6.06
CA ASP A 34 -4.18 1.88 7.37
C ASP A 34 -5.29 1.14 8.16
N ASN A 35 -6.55 1.56 8.00
CA ASN A 35 -7.68 0.88 8.64
C ASN A 35 -7.88 -0.53 8.05
N ALA A 36 -7.65 -0.74 6.75
CA ALA A 36 -7.74 -2.08 6.16
C ALA A 36 -6.73 -3.05 6.79
N ILE A 37 -5.50 -2.59 7.02
CA ILE A 37 -4.44 -3.34 7.70
C ILE A 37 -4.87 -3.68 9.14
N VAL A 38 -5.36 -2.68 9.87
CA VAL A 38 -5.78 -2.83 11.28
C VAL A 38 -6.96 -3.78 11.40
N GLN A 39 -7.98 -3.66 10.53
CA GLN A 39 -9.14 -4.54 10.55
C GLN A 39 -8.74 -5.98 10.23
N ALA A 40 -7.88 -6.19 9.24
CA ALA A 40 -7.39 -7.52 8.88
C ALA A 40 -6.57 -8.15 10.02
N ALA A 41 -5.69 -7.39 10.66
CA ALA A 41 -4.97 -7.87 11.83
C ALA A 41 -5.90 -8.21 12.99
N ARG A 42 -6.94 -7.39 13.22
CA ARG A 42 -7.92 -7.58 14.30
C ARG A 42 -8.88 -8.75 14.04
N VAL A 43 -9.09 -9.19 12.80
CA VAL A 43 -9.98 -10.32 12.51
C VAL A 43 -9.51 -11.62 13.18
N SER A 44 -8.20 -11.74 13.42
CA SER A 44 -7.58 -12.87 14.11
C SER A 44 -7.71 -12.79 15.63
N TYR A 45 -7.96 -11.60 16.18
CA TYR A 45 -8.25 -11.42 17.59
C TYR A 45 -9.77 -11.50 17.75
N GLY A 46 -10.24 -12.52 18.49
CA GLY A 46 -11.67 -12.63 18.80
C GLY A 46 -12.23 -11.38 19.52
N PRO A 47 -13.48 -11.42 20.02
CA PRO A 47 -14.17 -10.26 20.60
C PRO A 47 -13.51 -9.58 21.83
N GLY A 48 -12.31 -9.99 22.23
CA GLY A 48 -11.54 -9.47 23.36
C GLY A 48 -10.59 -8.33 22.98
N THR A 49 -10.65 -7.25 23.77
CA THR A 49 -9.80 -6.04 23.73
C THR A 49 -9.99 -5.09 22.54
N LYS A 50 -11.19 -4.52 22.46
CA LYS A 50 -11.44 -3.21 21.83
C LYS A 50 -10.85 -2.06 22.66
N THR A 51 -9.64 -2.20 23.21
CA THR A 51 -8.97 -1.03 23.78
C THR A 51 -8.47 -0.18 22.62
N VAL A 52 -8.74 1.12 22.69
CA VAL A 52 -8.27 2.17 21.77
C VAL A 52 -6.75 2.33 21.91
N ARG A 53 -6.01 1.22 21.83
CA ARG A 53 -4.55 1.21 21.78
C ARG A 53 -4.17 1.50 20.34
N ASP A 54 -3.71 2.74 20.18
CA ASP A 54 -3.11 3.38 19.00
C ASP A 54 -2.97 2.46 17.78
N ASP A 55 -3.85 2.63 16.79
CA ASP A 55 -3.80 1.92 15.50
C ASP A 55 -2.42 2.05 14.85
N ARG A 56 -1.76 3.20 15.03
CA ARG A 56 -0.38 3.42 14.60
C ARG A 56 0.61 2.53 15.36
N GLY A 57 0.39 2.33 16.66
CA GLY A 57 1.13 1.41 17.50
C GLY A 57 0.98 -0.04 17.03
N LEU A 58 -0.22 -0.44 16.62
CA LEU A 58 -0.48 -1.76 16.05
C LEU A 58 0.24 -1.93 14.71
N VAL A 59 0.10 -1.01 13.76
CA VAL A 59 0.82 -1.07 12.46
C VAL A 59 2.33 -1.18 12.68
N ARG A 60 2.90 -0.38 13.59
CA ARG A 60 4.32 -0.46 13.97
C ARG A 60 4.69 -1.79 14.62
N TYR A 61 3.81 -2.37 15.44
CA TYR A 61 4.02 -3.68 16.03
C TYR A 61 4.05 -4.78 14.95
N LEU A 62 3.09 -4.78 14.03
CA LEU A 62 3.01 -5.73 12.91
C LEU A 62 4.29 -5.67 12.06
N MET A 63 4.73 -4.47 11.70
CA MET A 63 5.94 -4.26 10.92
C MET A 63 7.20 -4.75 11.66
N ARG A 64 7.34 -4.42 12.95
CA ARG A 64 8.49 -4.87 13.77
C ARG A 64 8.59 -6.39 13.88
N HIS A 65 7.46 -7.08 13.90
CA HIS A 65 7.41 -8.54 14.02
C HIS A 65 7.24 -9.24 12.67
N ARG A 66 7.36 -8.51 11.56
CA ARG A 66 7.23 -9.04 10.18
C ARG A 66 5.92 -9.80 9.97
N HIS A 67 4.84 -9.37 10.62
CA HIS A 67 3.52 -9.90 10.33
C HIS A 67 2.99 -9.20 9.07
N THR A 68 3.34 -9.74 7.90
CA THR A 68 3.16 -9.07 6.61
C THR A 68 1.79 -9.30 5.97
N THR A 69 1.09 -10.39 6.28
CA THR A 69 -0.21 -10.71 5.68
C THR A 69 -1.26 -9.59 5.81
N PRO A 70 -1.40 -8.87 6.95
CA PRO A 70 -2.33 -7.74 7.03
C PRO A 70 -2.01 -6.60 6.05
N PHE A 71 -0.75 -6.46 5.60
CA PHE A 71 -0.35 -5.43 4.63
C PHE A 71 -0.74 -5.79 3.19
N GLU A 72 -1.08 -7.05 2.90
CA GLU A 72 -1.60 -7.48 1.58
C GLU A 72 -3.01 -6.95 1.30
N MET A 73 -3.68 -6.38 2.31
CA MET A 73 -5.00 -5.75 2.19
C MET A 73 -4.94 -4.33 1.60
N VAL A 74 -3.73 -3.86 1.25
CA VAL A 74 -3.50 -2.59 0.57
C VAL A 74 -2.78 -2.87 -0.74
N GLU A 75 -3.37 -2.42 -1.84
CA GLU A 75 -2.84 -2.63 -3.19
C GLU A 75 -2.68 -1.30 -3.92
N PHE A 76 -1.68 -1.23 -4.79
CA PHE A 76 -1.39 -0.04 -5.60
C PHE A 76 -1.27 -0.43 -7.07
N LYS A 77 -1.76 0.44 -7.94
CA LYS A 77 -1.64 0.29 -9.40
C LYS A 77 -0.83 1.46 -9.96
N PHE A 78 0.25 1.13 -10.65
CA PHE A 78 1.14 2.12 -11.24
C PHE A 78 1.16 2.04 -12.76
N LEU A 79 1.27 3.20 -13.40
CA LEU A 79 1.65 3.32 -14.80
C LEU A 79 3.08 3.87 -14.84
N VAL A 80 3.98 3.11 -15.45
CA VAL A 80 5.42 3.41 -15.43
C VAL A 80 5.99 3.42 -16.84
N ARG A 81 6.73 4.48 -17.16
CA ARG A 81 7.57 4.55 -18.36
C ARG A 81 9.03 4.42 -17.94
N LEU A 82 9.69 3.35 -18.39
CA LEU A 82 11.05 3.02 -18.00
C LEU A 82 11.84 2.38 -19.16
N PRO A 83 13.18 2.48 -19.16
CA PRO A 83 14.03 1.76 -20.11
C PRO A 83 13.91 0.24 -19.96
N ILE A 84 14.09 -0.49 -21.06
CA ILE A 84 13.89 -1.95 -21.06
C ILE A 84 14.81 -2.72 -20.11
N PHE A 85 16.06 -2.25 -19.92
CA PHE A 85 16.98 -2.91 -19.00
C PHE A 85 16.54 -2.78 -17.53
N VAL A 86 15.87 -1.67 -17.17
CA VAL A 86 15.23 -1.50 -15.85
C VAL A 86 13.99 -2.38 -15.75
N ALA A 87 13.18 -2.46 -16.82
CA ALA A 87 11.97 -3.28 -16.83
C ALA A 87 12.28 -4.76 -16.62
N ARG A 88 13.37 -5.25 -17.21
CA ARG A 88 13.82 -6.65 -17.04
C ARG A 88 14.21 -6.98 -15.60
N GLN A 89 14.65 -6.01 -14.82
CA GLN A 89 14.90 -6.19 -13.38
C GLN A 89 13.59 -6.12 -12.60
N TRP A 90 12.73 -5.15 -12.94
CA TRP A 90 11.44 -4.93 -12.27
C TRP A 90 10.53 -6.17 -12.34
N VAL A 91 10.36 -6.77 -13.52
CA VAL A 91 9.46 -7.94 -13.70
C VAL A 91 9.93 -9.21 -12.98
N ARG A 92 11.07 -9.19 -12.28
CA ARG A 92 11.53 -10.29 -11.42
C ARG A 92 10.78 -10.35 -10.09
N HIS A 93 10.11 -9.25 -9.69
CA HIS A 93 9.19 -9.24 -8.56
C HIS A 93 7.88 -9.93 -8.97
N ARG A 94 7.81 -11.25 -8.73
CA ARG A 94 6.72 -12.12 -9.21
C ARG A 94 5.36 -11.94 -8.52
N THR A 95 5.31 -11.16 -7.44
CA THR A 95 4.12 -10.91 -6.62
C THR A 95 3.65 -9.46 -6.76
N ALA A 96 3.92 -8.84 -7.91
CA ALA A 96 3.59 -7.45 -8.21
C ALA A 96 2.25 -7.34 -8.96
#